data_AF-A0A430KSH9-F1
#
_entry.id   AF-A0A430KSH9-F1
#
_cell.length_a   1.000
_cell.length_b   1.000
_cell.length_c   1.000
_cell.angle_alpha   90.00
_cell.angle_beta   90.00
_cell.angle_gamma   90.00
#
_symmetry.space_group_name_H-M   'P 1'
#
loop_
_entity.id
_entity.type
_entity.pdbx_description
1 polymer ?
#
loop_
_entity_poly.entity_id
_entity_poly.type
_entity_poly.pdbx_seq_one_letter_code
_entity_poly.pdbx_strand_id
1 'polypeptide(L)'
;MNFEKEGIVSVWYSTTDYSSIPDSYFEEDEQGLDRWAKNFEITEYNPENMETNGCEQGLAPIRDIVAPCSWSYSYGEAIIKKIEKLGDKQASWLILVFDFEYRAKKTHIFEDEYVHFVGCFPYDMEAGNLE
;
A
#
# COMPACT_ATOMS: atom_id res chain seq x y z
N MET A 1 26.01 -8.48 -0.65
CA MET A 1 25.10 -8.93 -1.72
C MET A 1 24.43 -7.68 -2.24
N ASN A 2 24.54 -7.39 -3.54
CA ASN A 2 23.83 -6.28 -4.14
C ASN A 2 22.42 -6.81 -4.42
N PHE A 3 21.46 -6.51 -3.55
CA PHE A 3 20.06 -6.82 -3.83
C PHE A 3 19.61 -5.79 -4.87
N GLU A 4 19.64 -6.18 -6.15
CA GLU A 4 19.00 -5.38 -7.18
C GLU A 4 17.51 -5.32 -6.86
N LYS A 5 17.03 -4.10 -6.66
CA LYS A 5 15.63 -3.78 -6.41
C LYS A 5 14.82 -4.15 -7.65
N GLU A 6 13.68 -4.83 -7.48
CA GLU A 6 12.84 -5.28 -8.60
C GLU A 6 12.15 -4.10 -9.31
N GLY A 7 12.06 -2.95 -8.64
CA GLY A 7 11.47 -1.74 -9.23
C GLY A 7 9.95 -1.81 -9.36
N ILE A 8 9.29 -2.64 -8.55
CA ILE A 8 7.83 -2.75 -8.45
C ILE A 8 7.34 -2.39 -7.04
N VAL A 9 6.22 -1.67 -6.94
CA VAL A 9 5.54 -1.41 -5.67
C VAL A 9 4.10 -1.92 -5.73
N SER A 10 3.71 -2.74 -4.76
CA SER A 10 2.31 -3.14 -4.56
C SER A 10 1.62 -2.19 -3.59
N VAL A 11 0.37 -1.83 -3.89
CA VAL A 11 -0.31 -0.73 -3.22
C VAL A 11 -1.71 -1.15 -2.74
N TRP A 12 -2.01 -0.82 -1.49
CA TRP A 12 -3.33 -0.92 -0.88
C TRP A 12 -3.72 0.41 -0.24
N TYR A 13 -5.02 0.70 -0.17
CA TYR A 13 -5.52 1.90 0.51
C TYR A 13 -6.75 1.56 1.36
N SER A 14 -7.02 2.39 2.37
CA SER A 14 -8.22 2.31 3.19
C SER A 14 -9.04 3.60 3.09
N THR A 15 -10.36 3.46 3.11
CA THR A 15 -11.31 4.56 3.39
C THR A 15 -11.93 4.43 4.78
N THR A 16 -11.54 3.41 5.55
CA THR A 16 -11.96 3.22 6.93
C THR A 16 -11.07 4.07 7.82
N ASP A 17 -11.65 4.85 8.73
CA ASP A 17 -10.86 5.69 9.65
C ASP A 17 -9.80 4.83 10.35
N TYR A 18 -8.54 5.24 10.30
CA TYR A 18 -7.42 4.48 10.85
C TYR A 18 -7.65 4.15 12.33
N SER A 19 -8.23 5.08 13.09
CA SER A 19 -8.57 4.91 14.51
C SER A 19 -9.63 3.84 14.79
N SER A 20 -10.34 3.39 13.76
CA SER A 20 -11.36 2.33 13.85
C SER A 20 -10.85 0.95 13.44
N ILE A 21 -9.65 0.85 12.88
CA ILE A 21 -9.00 -0.42 12.55
C ILE A 21 -8.38 -0.96 13.84
N PRO A 22 -8.67 -2.21 14.25
CA PRO A 22 -8.09 -2.76 15.47
C PRO A 22 -6.58 -2.93 15.34
N ASP A 23 -5.80 -2.60 16.38
CA ASP A 23 -4.34 -2.74 16.37
C ASP A 23 -3.88 -4.16 15.94
N SER A 24 -4.64 -5.19 16.35
CA SER A 24 -4.42 -6.60 15.98
C SER A 24 -4.49 -6.89 14.48
N TYR A 25 -4.94 -5.92 13.67
CA TYR A 25 -4.89 -6.00 12.22
C TYR A 25 -3.46 -5.84 11.68
N PHE A 26 -2.63 -5.04 12.38
CA PHE A 26 -1.24 -4.75 12.01
C PHE A 26 -0.21 -5.50 12.87
N GLU A 27 -0.64 -6.17 13.94
CA GLU A 27 0.23 -6.96 14.79
C GLU A 27 0.69 -8.26 14.10
N GLU A 28 2.00 -8.46 14.02
CA GLU A 28 2.61 -9.72 13.59
C GLU A 28 2.27 -10.87 14.53
N ASP A 29 2.05 -12.05 13.97
CA ASP A 29 1.92 -13.28 14.75
C ASP A 29 3.29 -13.96 15.03
N GLU A 30 3.26 -15.17 15.58
CA GLU A 30 4.47 -15.98 15.84
C GLU A 30 5.26 -16.33 14.56
N GLN A 31 4.69 -16.13 13.37
CA GLN A 31 5.30 -16.37 12.06
C GLN A 31 5.80 -15.06 11.41
N GLY A 32 5.65 -13.92 12.08
CA GLY A 32 6.03 -12.61 11.55
C GLY A 32 5.06 -12.06 10.52
N LEU A 33 3.82 -12.56 10.45
CA LEU A 33 2.80 -12.08 9.52
C LEU A 33 1.65 -11.40 10.25
N ASP A 34 1.40 -10.16 9.89
CA ASP A 34 0.23 -9.41 10.34
C ASP A 34 -1.08 -9.95 9.73
N ARG A 35 -2.23 -9.49 10.25
CA ARG A 35 -3.55 -9.94 9.78
C ARG A 35 -3.81 -9.52 8.34
N TRP A 36 -3.39 -8.32 7.97
CA TRP A 36 -3.50 -7.79 6.61
C TRP A 36 -2.85 -8.75 5.60
N ALA A 37 -1.58 -9.11 5.80
CA ALA A 37 -0.84 -10.01 4.92
C ALA A 37 -1.57 -11.34 4.76
N LYS A 38 -2.05 -11.92 5.87
CA LYS A 38 -2.82 -13.17 5.85
C LYS A 38 -4.14 -13.05 5.10
N ASN A 39 -4.87 -11.94 5.27
CA ASN A 39 -6.13 -11.71 4.57
C ASN A 39 -5.92 -11.64 3.05
N PHE A 40 -4.75 -11.18 2.59
CA PHE A 40 -4.37 -11.17 1.18
C PHE A 40 -3.65 -12.45 0.71
N GLU A 41 -3.52 -13.47 1.55
CA GLU A 41 -2.74 -14.69 1.28
C GLU A 41 -1.25 -14.40 0.96
N ILE A 42 -0.69 -13.35 1.55
CA ILE A 42 0.74 -13.04 1.51
C ILE A 42 1.44 -13.92 2.54
N THR A 43 2.31 -14.82 2.08
CA THR A 43 3.04 -15.76 2.94
C THR A 43 4.40 -15.22 3.38
N GLU A 44 4.94 -14.24 2.66
CA GLU A 44 6.20 -13.58 2.97
C GLU A 44 6.25 -12.23 2.27
N TYR A 45 6.84 -11.24 2.93
CA TYR A 45 7.28 -9.98 2.36
C TYR A 45 8.45 -9.45 3.23
N ASN A 46 9.25 -8.50 2.73
CA ASN A 46 10.28 -7.87 3.54
C ASN A 46 9.70 -6.64 4.27
N PRO A 47 9.60 -6.61 5.61
CA PRO A 47 9.08 -5.45 6.33
C PRO A 47 9.91 -4.18 6.11
N GLU A 48 11.21 -4.29 5.81
CA GLU A 48 12.05 -3.13 5.49
C GLU A 48 11.67 -2.45 4.16
N ASN A 49 10.91 -3.14 3.31
CA ASN A 49 10.37 -2.60 2.08
C ASN A 49 8.92 -2.09 2.24
N MET A 50 8.33 -2.20 3.42
CA MET A 50 6.99 -1.70 3.69
C MET A 50 7.05 -0.23 4.09
N GLU A 51 6.23 0.59 3.44
CA GLU A 51 5.98 1.97 3.81
C GLU A 51 4.48 2.17 4.02
N THR A 52 4.11 2.97 5.01
CA THR A 52 2.73 3.35 5.22
C THR A 52 2.63 4.87 5.37
N ASN A 53 1.52 5.42 4.89
CA ASN A 53 1.21 6.83 5.09
C ASN A 53 -0.30 7.05 5.15
N GLY A 54 -0.75 8.13 5.78
CA GLY A 54 -2.17 8.39 5.96
C GLY A 54 -2.45 9.62 6.80
N CYS A 55 -3.67 9.69 7.32
CA CYS A 55 -4.09 10.67 8.31
C CYS A 55 -4.58 9.97 9.58
N GLU A 56 -4.22 10.50 10.74
CA GLU A 56 -4.60 9.92 12.05
C GLU A 56 -6.11 9.96 12.30
N GLN A 57 -6.85 10.88 11.66
CA GLN A 57 -8.29 11.06 11.82
C GLN A 57 -8.96 11.38 10.49
N GLY A 58 -10.10 10.74 10.22
CA GLY A 58 -10.90 11.00 9.02
C GLY A 58 -10.23 10.55 7.73
N LEU A 59 -10.45 11.32 6.66
CA LEU A 59 -9.92 11.07 5.33
C LEU A 59 -9.17 12.30 4.82
N ALA A 60 -8.11 12.08 4.06
CA ALA A 60 -7.36 13.11 3.36
C ALA A 60 -7.39 12.86 1.85
N PRO A 61 -7.21 13.90 1.01
CA PRO A 61 -7.03 13.73 -0.43
C PRO A 61 -5.95 12.69 -0.73
N ILE A 62 -6.20 11.77 -1.67
CA ILE A 62 -5.24 10.69 -2.00
C ILE A 62 -3.88 11.27 -2.39
N ARG A 63 -3.85 12.42 -3.08
CA ARG A 63 -2.61 13.10 -3.42
C ARG A 63 -1.79 13.44 -2.17
N ASP A 64 -2.42 13.96 -1.13
CA ASP A 64 -1.74 14.39 0.09
C ASP A 64 -1.14 13.18 0.85
N ILE A 65 -1.75 12.00 0.68
CA ILE A 65 -1.23 10.74 1.22
C ILE A 65 -0.13 10.14 0.34
N VAL A 66 -0.26 10.18 -0.99
CA VAL A 66 0.71 9.55 -1.90
C VAL A 66 1.96 10.41 -2.11
N ALA A 67 1.82 11.74 -2.16
CA ALA A 67 2.90 12.66 -2.47
C ALA A 67 4.14 12.52 -1.56
N PRO A 68 4.01 12.44 -0.22
CA PRO A 68 5.18 12.32 0.65
C PRO A 68 5.82 10.92 0.65
N CYS A 69 5.23 9.92 -0.02
CA CYS A 69 5.78 8.56 -0.05
C CYS A 69 7.09 8.47 -0.86
N SER A 70 7.94 7.50 -0.52
CA SER A 70 9.24 7.29 -1.19
C SER A 70 9.06 7.08 -2.69
N TRP A 71 9.83 7.82 -3.51
CA TRP A 71 9.83 7.70 -4.98
C TRP A 71 8.48 7.96 -5.66
N SER A 72 7.54 8.59 -4.96
CA SER A 72 6.16 8.77 -5.43
C SER A 72 6.04 9.49 -6.77
N TYR A 73 7.04 10.27 -7.19
CA TYR A 73 7.05 10.86 -8.53
C TYR A 73 6.98 9.81 -9.65
N SER A 74 7.48 8.60 -9.43
CA SER A 74 7.50 7.52 -10.43
C SER A 74 6.18 6.75 -10.58
N TYR A 75 5.37 6.65 -9.53
CA TYR A 75 4.15 5.84 -9.50
C TYR A 75 2.89 6.58 -9.04
N GLY A 76 3.02 7.71 -8.36
CA GLY A 76 1.96 8.31 -7.56
C GLY A 76 0.78 8.81 -8.37
N GLU A 77 1.02 9.44 -9.53
CA GLU A 77 -0.04 9.81 -10.47
C GLU A 77 -0.84 8.58 -10.97
N ALA A 78 -0.18 7.43 -11.10
CA ALA A 78 -0.84 6.19 -11.53
C ALA A 78 -1.70 5.60 -10.41
N ILE A 79 -1.23 5.63 -9.15
CA ILE A 79 -2.02 5.27 -7.96
C ILE A 79 -3.26 6.16 -7.86
N ILE A 80 -3.09 7.49 -7.89
CA ILE A 80 -4.20 8.45 -7.75
C ILE A 80 -5.28 8.17 -8.79
N LYS A 81 -4.90 8.09 -10.07
CA LYS A 81 -5.83 7.79 -11.18
C LYS A 81 -6.50 6.44 -11.04
N LYS A 82 -5.84 5.45 -10.42
CA LYS A 82 -6.38 4.11 -10.23
C LYS A 82 -7.41 4.10 -9.10
N ILE A 83 -7.13 4.74 -7.98
CA ILE A 83 -8.08 4.87 -6.86
C ILE A 83 -9.30 5.70 -7.28
N GLU A 84 -9.11 6.79 -8.03
CA GLU A 84 -10.24 7.57 -8.59
C GLU A 84 -11.14 6.73 -9.51
N LYS A 85 -10.57 5.77 -10.24
CA LYS A 85 -11.33 4.81 -11.06
C LYS A 85 -12.06 3.75 -10.21
N LEU A 86 -11.60 3.49 -9.00
CA LEU A 86 -12.30 2.62 -8.03
C LEU A 86 -13.46 3.36 -7.35
N GLY A 87 -13.46 4.69 -7.36
CA GLY A 87 -14.58 5.52 -6.91
C GLY A 87 -14.21 6.52 -5.82
N ASP A 88 -12.98 6.43 -5.30
CA ASP A 88 -12.56 7.21 -4.14
C ASP A 88 -11.63 8.37 -4.52
N LYS A 89 -11.76 9.47 -3.78
CA LYS A 89 -10.90 10.66 -3.91
C LYS A 89 -10.11 10.98 -2.64
N GLN A 90 -10.45 10.29 -1.56
CA GLN A 90 -9.87 10.47 -0.26
C GLN A 90 -9.64 9.09 0.35
N ALA A 91 -8.61 8.98 1.18
CA ALA A 91 -8.26 7.76 1.91
C ALA A 91 -7.88 8.15 3.34
N SER A 92 -7.93 7.19 4.26
CA SER A 92 -7.38 7.33 5.60
C SER A 92 -5.92 6.89 5.65
N TRP A 93 -5.58 5.88 4.84
CA TRP A 93 -4.33 5.15 4.95
C TRP A 93 -3.93 4.51 3.61
N LEU A 94 -2.63 4.34 3.41
CA LEU A 94 -1.98 3.76 2.25
C LEU A 94 -0.89 2.79 2.74
N ILE A 95 -0.84 1.59 2.17
CA ILE A 95 0.20 0.59 2.37
C ILE A 95 0.93 0.42 1.04
N LEU A 96 2.26 0.56 1.07
CA LEU A 96 3.15 0.30 -0.05
C LEU A 96 4.12 -0.81 0.35
N VAL A 97 4.30 -1.79 -0.53
CA VAL A 97 5.37 -2.79 -0.37
C VAL A 97 6.24 -2.78 -1.62
N PHE A 98 7.45 -2.26 -1.47
CA PHE A 98 8.44 -2.18 -2.52
C PHE A 98 9.12 -3.54 -2.77
N ASP A 99 9.49 -3.80 -4.03
CA ASP A 99 10.07 -5.06 -4.52
C ASP A 99 9.24 -6.28 -4.14
N PHE A 100 7.92 -6.09 -4.18
CA PHE A 100 6.95 -7.14 -3.96
C PHE A 100 5.84 -6.97 -4.99
N GLU A 101 5.59 -8.01 -5.79
CA GLU A 101 4.50 -8.04 -6.76
C GLU A 101 3.33 -8.89 -6.22
N TYR A 102 2.32 -8.23 -5.66
CA TYR A 102 1.11 -8.91 -5.25
C TYR A 102 0.33 -9.45 -6.45
N ARG A 103 -0.02 -10.74 -6.43
CA ARG A 103 -0.69 -11.42 -7.54
C ARG A 103 -2.17 -11.64 -7.28
N ALA A 104 -2.95 -10.56 -7.21
CA ALA A 104 -4.41 -10.60 -7.01
C ALA A 104 -5.17 -11.53 -7.98
N LYS A 105 -4.65 -11.73 -9.21
CA LYS A 105 -5.23 -12.69 -10.17
C LYS A 105 -5.10 -14.16 -9.76
N LYS A 106 -4.14 -14.50 -8.89
CA LYS A 106 -3.93 -15.84 -8.36
C LYS A 106 -4.75 -16.07 -7.09
N THR A 107 -4.76 -15.09 -6.19
CA THR A 107 -5.49 -15.16 -4.91
C THR A 107 -6.98 -14.92 -5.09
N HIS A 108 -7.38 -14.18 -6.13
CA HIS A 108 -8.73 -13.63 -6.31
C HIS A 108 -9.17 -12.66 -5.20
N ILE A 109 -8.22 -12.10 -4.45
CA ILE A 109 -8.47 -11.17 -3.35
C ILE A 109 -8.06 -9.77 -3.80
N PHE A 110 -9.03 -8.87 -3.81
CA PHE A 110 -8.86 -7.46 -4.21
C PHE A 110 -9.15 -6.49 -3.07
N GLU A 111 -9.77 -6.95 -2.00
CA GLU A 111 -10.11 -6.17 -0.83
C GLU A 111 -10.32 -7.10 0.36
N ASP A 112 -10.16 -6.57 1.57
CA ASP A 112 -10.67 -7.17 2.79
C ASP A 112 -11.60 -6.19 3.53
N GLU A 113 -11.81 -6.39 4.83
CA GLU A 113 -12.68 -5.53 5.64
C GLU A 113 -12.21 -4.06 5.70
N TYR A 114 -10.91 -3.79 5.56
CA TYR A 114 -10.34 -2.47 5.81
C TYR A 114 -9.60 -1.87 4.61
N VAL A 115 -9.01 -2.69 3.75
CA VAL A 115 -8.17 -2.18 2.66
C VAL A 115 -8.55 -2.76 1.30
N HIS A 116 -8.40 -1.94 0.27
CA HIS A 116 -8.57 -2.31 -1.13
C HIS A 116 -7.21 -2.33 -1.83
N PHE A 117 -6.98 -3.37 -2.63
CA PHE A 117 -5.81 -3.48 -3.48
C PHE A 117 -5.96 -2.58 -4.72
N VAL A 118 -4.99 -1.68 -4.91
CA VAL A 118 -4.97 -0.72 -6.02
C VAL A 118 -4.34 -1.36 -7.25
N GLY A 119 -3.20 -2.02 -7.07
CA GLY A 119 -2.39 -2.58 -8.15
C GLY A 119 -0.90 -2.60 -7.82
N CYS A 120 -0.12 -3.08 -8.79
CA CYS A 120 1.34 -3.01 -8.78
C CYS A 120 1.80 -1.98 -9.81
N PHE A 121 2.77 -1.16 -9.45
CA PHE A 121 3.28 -0.07 -10.29
C PHE A 121 4.80 -0.12 -10.35
N PRO A 122 5.42 0.21 -11.49
CA PRO A 122 6.86 0.39 -11.53
C PRO A 122 7.25 1.62 -10.68
N TYR A 123 8.38 1.55 -9.99
CA TYR A 123 8.98 2.70 -9.32
C TYR A 123 10.45 2.88 -9.72
N ASP A 124 10.95 4.10 -9.57
CA ASP A 124 12.33 4.47 -9.87
C ASP A 124 12.99 5.03 -8.61
N MET A 125 14.09 4.41 -8.16
CA MET A 125 14.80 4.80 -6.95
C MET A 125 15.46 6.18 -7.02
N GLU A 126 15.70 6.68 -8.24
CA GLU A 126 16.24 8.01 -8.47
C GLU A 126 15.13 9.07 -8.51
N ALA A 127 13.86 8.66 -8.46
CA ALA A 127 12.73 9.57 -8.45
C ALA A 127 12.61 10.29 -7.09
N GLY A 128 12.29 11.57 -7.16
CA GLY A 128 11.88 12.32 -5.97
C GLY A 128 10.44 12.00 -5.55
N ASN A 129 9.91 12.89 -4.72
CA ASN A 129 8.54 12.84 -4.28
C ASN A 129 7.65 13.70 -5.20
N LEU A 130 6.38 13.35 -5.26
CA LEU A 130 5.37 14.12 -5.97
C LEU A 130 5.16 15.47 -5.25
N GLU A 131 5.03 16.57 -6.02
CA GLU A 131 4.81 17.93 -5.50
C GLU A 131 3.33 18.30 -5.29
#